data_AF-A0A0S8GSV5-F1
#
_entry.id   AF-A0A0S8GSV5-F1
#
_cell.length_a   1.000
_cell.length_b   1.000
_cell.length_c   1.000
_cell.angle_alpha   90.00
_cell.angle_beta   90.00
_cell.angle_gamma   90.00
#
_symmetry.space_group_name_H-M   'P 1'
#
loop_
_entity.id
_entity.type
_entity.pdbx_description
1 polymer ?
#
loop_
_entity_poly.entity_id
_entity_poly.type
_entity_poly.pdbx_seq_one_letter_code
_entity_poly.pdbx_strand_id
1 'polypeptide(L)'
;MSQAARKQLLEKIELLIEAQDLEELRELLAASRSSDVAEIVEVLDEIARQILFDLLDAKEAGEVLEKIDDATRVEVVEDLSSEELTDIVATLPPDEAADVVADLSQRQTEEILDHIPKAESAQIEKLLTYPEDTAGGIMNPELVKVRIDQTVHDAIQNYRQSDPEEDFYHVFVVRGRTAHGRCHRRSGGNRQYLP
;
A
#
# COMPACT_ATOMS: atom_id res chain seq x y z
N MET A 1 -15.66 -8.48 6.47
CA MET A 1 -16.85 -8.01 7.24
C MET A 1 -17.88 -9.13 7.48
N SER A 2 -18.96 -8.93 8.27
CA SER A 2 -20.08 -9.91 8.31
C SER A 2 -20.98 -9.77 7.08
N GLN A 3 -21.60 -10.85 6.59
CA GLN A 3 -22.45 -10.78 5.39
C GLN A 3 -23.58 -9.74 5.49
N ALA A 4 -24.17 -9.58 6.68
CA ALA A 4 -25.22 -8.59 6.92
C ALA A 4 -24.68 -7.15 6.83
N ALA A 5 -23.52 -6.90 7.43
CA ALA A 5 -22.88 -5.58 7.38
C ALA A 5 -22.43 -5.23 5.96
N ARG A 6 -21.89 -6.18 5.20
CA ARG A 6 -21.51 -5.99 3.79
C ARG A 6 -22.70 -5.56 2.95
N LYS A 7 -23.81 -6.27 3.10
CA LYS A 7 -25.04 -5.95 2.38
C LYS A 7 -25.56 -4.56 2.74
N GLN A 8 -25.52 -4.17 4.00
CA GLN A 8 -25.95 -2.84 4.44
C GLN A 8 -25.07 -1.72 3.87
N LEU A 9 -23.74 -1.94 3.82
CA LEU A 9 -22.81 -0.97 3.25
C LEU A 9 -23.04 -0.81 1.74
N LEU A 10 -23.18 -1.93 1.02
CA LEU A 10 -23.49 -1.94 -0.42
C LEU A 10 -24.78 -1.17 -0.71
N GLU A 11 -25.88 -1.54 -0.05
CA GLU A 11 -27.18 -0.88 -0.22
C GLU A 11 -27.10 0.62 0.07
N LYS A 12 -26.32 1.02 1.08
CA LYS A 12 -26.12 2.44 1.40
C LYS A 12 -25.35 3.17 0.29
N ILE A 13 -24.28 2.58 -0.23
CA ILE A 13 -23.47 3.17 -1.30
C ILE A 13 -24.30 3.31 -2.58
N GLU A 14 -25.01 2.26 -3.00
CA GLU A 14 -25.87 2.29 -4.19
C GLU A 14 -26.94 3.39 -4.08
N LEU A 15 -27.61 3.51 -2.93
CA LEU A 15 -28.60 4.57 -2.69
C LEU A 15 -28.01 5.97 -2.80
N LEU A 16 -26.80 6.20 -2.29
CA LEU A 16 -26.13 7.50 -2.34
C LEU A 16 -25.69 7.84 -3.77
N ILE A 17 -25.19 6.86 -4.53
CA ILE A 17 -24.85 7.01 -5.95
C ILE A 17 -26.10 7.35 -6.76
N GLU A 18 -27.21 6.63 -6.57
CA GLU A 18 -28.49 6.90 -7.24
C GLU A 18 -29.05 8.29 -6.91
N ALA A 19 -28.90 8.72 -5.66
CA ALA A 19 -29.32 10.05 -5.19
C ALA A 19 -28.37 11.18 -5.63
N GLN A 20 -27.20 10.87 -6.19
CA GLN A 20 -26.12 11.80 -6.48
C GLN A 20 -25.65 12.62 -5.26
N ASP A 21 -25.77 12.03 -4.06
CA ASP A 21 -25.32 12.66 -2.82
C ASP A 21 -23.85 12.31 -2.57
N LEU A 22 -22.98 12.94 -3.38
CA LEU A 22 -21.54 12.68 -3.36
C LEU A 22 -20.86 13.16 -2.08
N GLU A 23 -21.45 14.14 -1.38
CA GLU A 23 -20.92 14.65 -0.11
C GLU A 23 -21.11 13.61 1.00
N GLU A 24 -22.33 13.06 1.17
CA GLU A 24 -22.55 11.99 2.14
C GLU A 24 -21.81 10.69 1.75
N LEU A 25 -21.68 10.40 0.45
CA LEU A 25 -20.90 9.25 0.00
C LEU A 25 -19.43 9.40 0.37
N ARG A 26 -18.82 10.57 0.15
CA ARG A 26 -17.43 10.83 0.54
C ARG A 26 -17.23 10.70 2.06
N GLU A 27 -18.15 11.23 2.87
CA GLU A 27 -18.09 11.09 4.33
C GLU A 27 -18.20 9.61 4.77
N LEU A 28 -19.05 8.84 4.10
CA LEU A 28 -19.19 7.41 4.36
C LEU A 28 -17.91 6.63 4.02
N LEU A 29 -17.30 6.91 2.88
CA LEU A 29 -16.07 6.26 2.44
C LEU A 29 -14.91 6.58 3.40
N ALA A 30 -14.72 7.85 3.76
CA ALA A 30 -13.69 8.28 4.71
C ALA A 30 -13.88 7.70 6.13
N ALA A 31 -15.12 7.36 6.51
CA ALA A 31 -15.43 6.71 7.78
C ALA A 31 -15.32 5.16 7.71
N SER A 32 -15.22 4.60 6.51
CA SER A 32 -15.14 3.16 6.27
C SER A 32 -13.69 2.67 6.28
N ARG A 33 -13.48 1.38 6.55
CA ARG A 33 -12.13 0.79 6.42
C ARG A 33 -11.87 0.49 4.95
N SER A 34 -10.64 0.70 4.48
CA SER A 34 -10.23 0.36 3.11
C SER A 34 -10.54 -1.11 2.76
N SER A 35 -10.38 -2.04 3.71
CA SER A 35 -10.78 -3.44 3.54
C SER A 35 -12.28 -3.66 3.31
N ASP A 36 -13.13 -2.87 3.98
CA ASP A 36 -14.57 -2.98 3.82
C ASP A 36 -14.99 -2.36 2.47
N VAL A 37 -14.35 -1.27 2.05
CA VAL A 37 -14.57 -0.64 0.74
C VAL A 37 -14.13 -1.57 -0.40
N ALA A 38 -12.98 -2.23 -0.28
CA ALA A 38 -12.49 -3.21 -1.25
C ALA A 38 -13.51 -4.34 -1.47
N GLU A 39 -14.06 -4.94 -0.40
CA GLU A 39 -15.11 -5.98 -0.50
C GLU A 39 -16.38 -5.51 -1.25
N ILE A 40 -16.62 -4.19 -1.31
CA ILE A 40 -17.74 -3.58 -2.04
C ILE A 40 -17.35 -3.33 -3.49
N VAL A 41 -16.16 -2.79 -3.75
CA VAL A 41 -15.65 -2.52 -5.11
C VAL A 41 -15.69 -3.78 -5.98
N GLU A 42 -15.37 -4.96 -5.43
CA GLU A 42 -15.42 -6.26 -6.14
C GLU A 42 -16.82 -6.67 -6.65
N VAL A 43 -17.90 -6.03 -6.17
CA VAL A 43 -19.27 -6.35 -6.59
C VAL A 43 -20.02 -5.17 -7.19
N LEU A 44 -19.41 -3.98 -7.20
CA LEU A 44 -19.96 -2.82 -7.88
C LEU A 44 -19.80 -2.95 -9.40
N ASP A 45 -20.70 -2.29 -10.13
CA ASP A 45 -20.52 -2.11 -11.57
C ASP A 45 -19.46 -1.05 -11.89
N GLU A 46 -18.99 -1.04 -13.14
CA GLU A 46 -17.96 -0.14 -13.66
C GLU A 46 -18.22 1.34 -13.32
N ILE A 47 -19.46 1.80 -13.50
CA ILE A 47 -19.83 3.20 -13.28
C ILE A 47 -19.75 3.54 -11.79
N ALA A 48 -20.29 2.68 -10.93
CA ALA A 48 -20.24 2.87 -9.49
C ALA A 48 -18.80 2.80 -8.95
N ARG A 49 -17.95 1.93 -9.50
CA ARG A 49 -16.51 1.87 -9.16
C ARG A 49 -15.83 3.19 -9.50
N GLN A 50 -16.03 3.71 -10.71
CA GLN A 50 -15.43 4.98 -11.12
C GLN A 50 -15.84 6.13 -10.19
N ILE A 51 -17.13 6.28 -9.89
CA ILE A 51 -17.62 7.31 -8.96
C ILE A 51 -16.98 7.16 -7.58
N LEU A 52 -16.79 5.93 -7.11
CA LEU A 52 -16.18 5.67 -5.82
C LEU A 52 -14.71 6.11 -5.80
N PHE A 53 -13.92 5.73 -6.82
CA PHE A 53 -12.52 6.11 -6.93
C PHE A 53 -12.32 7.63 -7.12
N ASP A 54 -13.21 8.32 -7.84
CA ASP A 54 -13.20 9.78 -7.98
C ASP A 54 -13.36 10.51 -6.63
N LEU A 55 -13.98 9.85 -5.64
CA LEU A 55 -14.26 10.42 -4.32
C LEU A 55 -13.19 10.10 -3.28
N LEU A 56 -12.44 9.02 -3.46
CA LEU A 56 -11.32 8.66 -2.60
C LEU A 56 -10.14 9.61 -2.83
N ASP A 57 -9.40 9.93 -1.77
CA ASP A 57 -8.08 10.52 -2.00
C ASP A 57 -7.07 9.46 -2.49
N ALA A 58 -5.93 9.91 -3.02
CA ALA A 58 -4.93 9.02 -3.62
C ALA A 58 -4.45 7.92 -2.65
N LYS A 59 -4.35 8.24 -1.36
CA LYS A 59 -3.92 7.28 -0.33
C LYS A 59 -5.00 6.25 -0.08
N GLU A 60 -6.24 6.69 0.13
CA GLU A 60 -7.39 5.80 0.33
C GLU A 60 -7.59 4.88 -0.88
N ALA A 61 -7.49 5.42 -2.10
CA ALA A 61 -7.58 4.66 -3.34
C ALA A 61 -6.46 3.61 -3.47
N GLY A 62 -5.22 3.96 -3.11
CA GLY A 62 -4.11 3.01 -3.04
C GLY A 62 -4.37 1.87 -2.07
N GLU A 63 -4.81 2.19 -0.85
CA GLU A 63 -5.14 1.18 0.16
C GLU A 63 -6.29 0.24 -0.28
N VAL A 64 -7.23 0.74 -1.10
CA VAL A 64 -8.32 -0.08 -1.66
C VAL A 64 -7.81 -0.96 -2.81
N LEU A 65 -7.00 -0.42 -3.72
CA LEU A 65 -6.42 -1.17 -4.84
C LEU A 65 -5.55 -2.34 -4.38
N GLU A 66 -4.84 -2.21 -3.26
CA GLU A 66 -4.05 -3.31 -2.68
C GLU A 66 -4.92 -4.46 -2.15
N LYS A 67 -6.18 -4.19 -1.76
CA LYS A 67 -7.02 -5.15 -1.03
C LYS A 67 -8.03 -5.88 -1.90
N ILE A 68 -8.29 -5.38 -3.10
CA ILE A 68 -9.17 -6.05 -4.07
C ILE A 68 -8.42 -7.18 -4.77
N ASP A 69 -9.16 -8.13 -5.31
CA ASP A 69 -8.57 -9.20 -6.12
C ASP A 69 -7.96 -8.69 -7.44
N ASP A 70 -6.97 -9.43 -7.96
CA ASP A 70 -6.21 -9.07 -9.17
C ASP A 70 -7.10 -8.83 -10.39
N ALA A 71 -8.18 -9.62 -10.54
CA ALA A 71 -9.06 -9.47 -11.70
C ALA A 71 -9.83 -8.15 -11.63
N THR A 72 -10.38 -7.82 -10.46
CA THR A 72 -11.03 -6.52 -10.21
C THR A 72 -10.04 -5.37 -10.34
N ARG A 73 -8.80 -5.53 -9.86
CA ARG A 73 -7.75 -4.51 -9.94
C ARG A 73 -7.41 -4.15 -11.37
N VAL A 74 -7.21 -5.14 -12.25
CA VAL A 74 -6.95 -4.92 -13.69
C VAL A 74 -8.07 -4.08 -14.32
N GLU A 75 -9.32 -4.38 -14.02
CA GLU A 75 -10.45 -3.59 -14.55
C GLU A 75 -10.43 -2.14 -14.03
N VAL A 76 -10.22 -1.94 -12.73
CA VAL A 76 -10.20 -0.60 -12.13
C VAL A 76 -9.06 0.24 -12.67
N VAL A 77 -7.85 -0.31 -12.81
CA VAL A 77 -6.70 0.46 -13.32
C VAL A 77 -6.82 0.79 -14.80
N GLU A 78 -7.62 0.06 -15.58
CA GLU A 78 -7.96 0.41 -16.96
C GLU A 78 -8.91 1.61 -17.03
N ASP A 79 -9.77 1.78 -16.02
CA ASP A 79 -10.74 2.87 -15.93
C ASP A 79 -10.13 4.19 -15.42
N LEU A 80 -9.03 4.11 -14.65
CA LEU A 80 -8.33 5.27 -14.10
C LEU A 80 -7.40 5.94 -15.11
N SER A 81 -7.31 7.27 -15.04
CA SER A 81 -6.36 8.02 -15.85
C SER A 81 -4.91 7.80 -15.40
N SER A 82 -3.95 8.02 -16.31
CA SER A 82 -2.51 7.96 -15.96
C SER A 82 -2.14 8.92 -14.82
N GLU A 83 -2.82 10.06 -14.71
CA GLU A 83 -2.59 11.07 -13.66
C GLU A 83 -3.05 10.52 -12.30
N GLU A 84 -4.27 9.99 -12.22
CA GLU A 84 -4.80 9.38 -10.99
C GLU A 84 -3.97 8.18 -10.54
N LEU A 85 -3.59 7.31 -11.47
CA LEU A 85 -2.71 6.18 -11.16
C LEU A 85 -1.35 6.63 -10.66
N THR A 86 -0.79 7.71 -11.22
CA THR A 86 0.49 8.27 -10.76
C THR A 86 0.38 8.76 -9.32
N ASP A 87 -0.66 9.53 -9.03
CA ASP A 87 -0.90 10.05 -7.69
C ASP A 87 -1.11 8.92 -6.67
N ILE A 88 -1.87 7.89 -7.03
CA ILE A 88 -2.10 6.72 -6.18
C ILE A 88 -0.79 5.96 -5.94
N VAL A 89 -0.07 5.58 -7.00
CA VAL A 89 1.18 4.82 -6.91
C VAL A 89 2.24 5.57 -6.10
N ALA A 90 2.28 6.90 -6.17
CA ALA A 90 3.20 7.72 -5.38
C ALA A 90 2.90 7.71 -3.87
N THR A 91 1.70 7.30 -3.46
CA THR A 91 1.34 7.17 -2.03
C THR A 91 1.55 5.77 -1.47
N LEU A 92 1.83 4.79 -2.32
CA LEU A 92 1.97 3.39 -1.94
C LEU A 92 3.41 3.05 -1.53
N PRO A 93 3.60 2.12 -0.58
CA PRO A 93 4.87 1.45 -0.37
C PRO A 93 5.40 0.83 -1.67
N PRO A 94 6.74 0.74 -1.86
CA PRO A 94 7.31 0.29 -3.13
C PRO A 94 6.89 -1.11 -3.59
N ASP A 95 6.62 -2.02 -2.66
CA ASP A 95 6.11 -3.36 -2.91
C ASP A 95 4.65 -3.36 -3.37
N GLU A 96 3.77 -2.67 -2.66
CA GLU A 96 2.37 -2.52 -3.06
C GLU A 96 2.24 -1.78 -4.41
N ALA A 97 3.07 -0.75 -4.62
CA ALA A 97 3.18 -0.03 -5.88
C ALA A 97 3.64 -0.95 -7.03
N ALA A 98 4.57 -1.87 -6.76
CA ALA A 98 5.05 -2.80 -7.79
C ALA A 98 3.95 -3.75 -8.23
N ASP A 99 3.11 -4.23 -7.32
CA ASP A 99 1.97 -5.10 -7.65
C ASP A 99 0.96 -4.36 -8.54
N VAL A 100 0.56 -3.13 -8.17
CA VAL A 100 -0.36 -2.32 -8.98
C VAL A 100 0.21 -2.01 -10.36
N VAL A 101 1.50 -1.66 -10.44
CA VAL A 101 2.16 -1.30 -11.70
C VAL A 101 2.38 -2.51 -12.61
N ALA A 102 2.46 -3.72 -12.06
CA ALA A 102 2.61 -4.96 -12.81
C ALA A 102 1.37 -5.30 -13.66
N ASP A 103 0.19 -4.85 -13.23
CA ASP A 103 -1.08 -5.04 -13.94
C ASP A 103 -1.29 -4.06 -15.10
N LEU A 104 -0.46 -3.02 -15.19
CA LEU A 104 -0.61 -1.96 -16.20
C LEU A 104 0.02 -2.32 -17.55
N SER A 105 -0.45 -1.63 -18.60
CA SER A 105 0.25 -1.68 -19.88
C SER A 105 1.66 -1.07 -19.75
N GLN A 106 2.63 -1.61 -20.51
CA GLN A 106 4.01 -1.11 -20.50
C GLN A 106 4.11 0.43 -20.68
N ARG A 107 3.24 1.01 -21.51
CA ARG A 107 3.17 2.45 -21.73
C ARG A 107 2.77 3.21 -20.46
N GLN A 108 1.75 2.74 -19.74
CA GLN A 108 1.30 3.35 -18.48
C GLN A 108 2.36 3.19 -17.39
N THR A 109 2.97 2.00 -17.29
CA THR A 109 4.09 1.75 -16.37
C THR A 109 5.23 2.74 -16.58
N GLU A 110 5.70 2.90 -17.82
CA GLU A 110 6.76 3.86 -18.15
C GLU A 110 6.36 5.31 -17.82
N GLU A 111 5.12 5.68 -18.13
CA GLU A 111 4.57 7.01 -17.85
C GLU A 111 4.57 7.29 -16.33
N ILE A 112 4.03 6.40 -15.51
CA ILE A 112 3.97 6.56 -14.05
C ILE A 112 5.38 6.62 -13.43
N LEU A 113 6.26 5.68 -13.80
CA LEU A 113 7.62 5.61 -13.27
C LEU A 113 8.49 6.84 -13.61
N ASP A 114 8.13 7.57 -14.66
CA ASP A 114 8.79 8.83 -15.01
C ASP A 114 8.30 10.05 -14.23
N HIS A 115 7.08 9.99 -13.68
CA HIS A 115 6.47 11.10 -12.93
C HIS A 115 6.65 11.02 -11.42
N ILE A 116 6.98 9.84 -10.88
CA ILE A 116 7.32 9.68 -9.45
C ILE A 116 8.81 9.96 -9.15
N PRO A 117 9.20 10.26 -7.90
CA PRO A 117 10.59 10.46 -7.53
C PRO A 117 11.50 9.31 -7.95
N LYS A 118 12.67 9.63 -8.54
CA LYS A 118 13.59 8.61 -9.07
C LYS A 118 14.10 7.60 -8.03
N ALA A 119 14.08 7.94 -6.75
CA ALA A 119 14.44 7.01 -5.68
C ALA A 119 13.37 5.93 -5.43
N GLU A 120 12.09 6.27 -5.60
CA GLU A 120 10.94 5.36 -5.46
C GLU A 120 10.77 4.52 -6.72
N SER A 121 10.79 5.16 -7.90
CA SER A 121 10.78 4.48 -9.20
C SER A 121 11.85 3.40 -9.30
N ALA A 122 13.10 3.68 -8.91
CA ALA A 122 14.18 2.69 -8.94
C ALA A 122 13.96 1.51 -7.98
N GLN A 123 13.17 1.67 -6.91
CA GLN A 123 12.79 0.57 -6.03
C GLN A 123 11.72 -0.30 -6.67
N ILE A 124 10.67 0.33 -7.21
CA ILE A 124 9.57 -0.36 -7.92
C ILE A 124 10.13 -1.14 -9.11
N GLU A 125 10.93 -0.51 -9.98
CA GLU A 125 11.58 -1.16 -11.12
C GLU A 125 12.38 -2.40 -10.71
N LYS A 126 13.06 -2.33 -9.57
CA LYS A 126 13.83 -3.46 -9.05
C LYS A 126 12.91 -4.58 -8.58
N LEU A 127 11.80 -4.27 -7.92
CA LEU A 127 10.83 -5.26 -7.47
C LEU A 127 10.16 -5.98 -8.65
N LEU A 128 9.81 -5.24 -9.70
CA LEU A 128 9.28 -5.78 -10.96
C LEU A 128 10.22 -6.79 -11.67
N THR A 129 11.52 -6.83 -11.31
CA THR A 129 12.44 -7.86 -11.84
C THR A 129 12.31 -9.22 -11.17
N TYR A 130 11.68 -9.29 -9.99
CA TYR A 130 11.45 -10.53 -9.28
C TYR A 130 10.09 -11.12 -9.65
N PRO A 131 9.98 -12.44 -9.87
CA PRO A 131 8.67 -13.06 -10.00
C PRO A 131 7.88 -12.93 -8.69
N GLU A 132 6.58 -12.71 -8.81
CA GLU A 132 5.64 -12.47 -7.72
C GLU A 132 5.73 -13.54 -6.61
N ASP A 133 5.69 -14.82 -6.97
CA ASP A 133 5.77 -15.96 -6.03
C ASP A 133 7.16 -16.18 -5.38
N THR A 134 8.10 -15.24 -5.55
CA THR A 134 9.44 -15.35 -4.96
C THR A 134 9.60 -14.44 -3.75
N ALA A 135 10.57 -14.77 -2.90
CA ALA A 135 10.92 -13.91 -1.77
C ALA A 135 11.31 -12.47 -2.19
N GLY A 136 11.69 -12.24 -3.45
CA GLY A 136 11.97 -10.91 -3.96
C GLY A 136 10.74 -10.16 -4.49
N GLY A 137 9.71 -10.88 -4.92
CA GLY A 137 8.43 -10.29 -5.34
C GLY A 137 7.57 -9.87 -4.14
N ILE A 138 7.58 -10.66 -3.07
CA ILE A 138 6.76 -10.43 -1.86
C ILE A 138 7.41 -9.45 -0.85
N MET A 139 8.69 -9.09 -1.03
CA MET A 139 9.40 -8.31 0.00
C MET A 139 9.07 -6.82 -0.07
N ASN A 140 8.80 -6.21 1.09
CA ASN A 140 8.95 -4.78 1.26
C ASN A 140 10.45 -4.40 1.38
N PRO A 141 10.99 -3.52 0.51
CA PRO A 141 12.39 -3.11 0.57
C PRO A 141 12.67 -2.13 1.73
N GLU A 142 11.65 -1.52 2.31
CA GLU A 142 11.76 -0.65 3.46
C GLU A 142 12.04 -1.45 4.72
N LEU A 143 13.17 -1.13 5.37
CA LEU A 143 13.55 -1.80 6.60
C LEU A 143 14.43 -0.92 7.47
N VAL A 144 14.24 -1.05 8.78
CA VAL A 144 15.10 -0.37 9.74
C VAL A 144 16.40 -1.15 9.90
N LYS A 145 17.51 -0.51 9.52
CA LYS A 145 18.86 -1.07 9.65
C LYS A 145 19.77 -0.19 10.47
N VAL A 146 20.65 -0.81 11.24
CA VAL A 146 21.70 -0.16 12.03
C VAL A 146 23.04 -0.81 11.75
N ARG A 147 24.11 -0.03 11.82
CA ARG A 147 25.46 -0.57 11.63
C ARG A 147 25.96 -1.22 12.91
N ILE A 148 26.79 -2.25 12.75
CA ILE A 148 27.37 -3.01 13.87
C ILE A 148 28.22 -2.15 14.84
N ASP A 149 28.71 -0.99 14.39
CA ASP A 149 29.50 -0.04 15.17
C ASP A 149 28.65 1.03 15.90
N GLN A 150 27.33 1.07 15.68
CA GLN A 150 26.44 2.06 16.29
C GLN A 150 26.00 1.65 17.70
N THR A 151 25.82 2.64 18.57
CA THR A 151 25.28 2.40 19.91
C THR A 151 23.77 2.21 19.88
N VAL A 152 23.20 1.66 20.95
CA VAL A 152 21.73 1.55 21.12
C VAL A 152 21.08 2.94 21.07
N HIS A 153 21.75 3.98 21.55
CA HIS A 153 21.23 5.34 21.47
C HIS A 153 21.11 5.81 20.03
N ASP A 154 22.16 5.62 19.22
CA ASP A 154 22.16 5.99 17.80
C ASP A 154 21.08 5.22 17.02
N ALA A 155 20.92 3.93 17.32
CA ALA A 155 19.87 3.09 16.74
C ALA A 155 18.45 3.65 17.01
N ILE A 156 18.18 4.04 18.26
CA ILE A 156 16.88 4.62 18.65
C ILE A 156 16.66 5.98 17.99
N GLN A 157 17.71 6.81 17.89
CA GLN A 157 17.62 8.11 17.21
C GLN A 157 17.34 7.92 15.71
N ASN A 158 18.06 7.02 15.04
CA ASN A 158 17.84 6.74 13.62
C ASN A 158 16.41 6.24 13.36
N TYR A 159 15.90 5.33 14.20
CA TYR A 159 14.52 4.84 14.08
C TYR A 159 13.48 5.96 14.24
N ARG A 160 13.69 6.87 15.20
CA ARG A 160 12.79 8.02 15.39
C ARG A 160 12.87 9.04 14.27
N GLN A 161 14.03 9.16 13.61
CA GLN A 161 14.24 10.07 12.49
C GLN A 161 13.74 9.51 11.18
N SER A 162 13.74 8.18 11.02
CA SER A 162 13.22 7.53 9.82
C SER A 162 11.69 7.53 9.74
N ASP A 163 11.00 7.92 10.82
CA ASP A 163 9.54 8.03 10.93
C ASP A 163 8.79 7.00 10.07
N PRO A 164 9.05 5.70 10.32
CA PRO A 164 8.57 4.68 9.41
C PRO A 164 7.05 4.64 9.42
N GLU A 165 6.45 4.54 8.23
CA GLU A 165 4.99 4.42 8.08
C GLU A 165 4.47 3.15 8.79
N GLU A 166 5.30 2.10 8.84
CA GLU A 166 5.02 0.87 9.58
C GLU A 166 5.81 0.72 10.89
N ASP A 167 5.15 0.10 11.88
CA ASP A 167 5.78 -0.24 13.15
C ASP A 167 6.75 -1.44 12.99
N PHE A 168 8.03 -1.15 12.79
CA PHE A 168 9.05 -2.21 12.69
C PHE A 168 9.39 -2.83 14.06
N TYR A 169 9.05 -4.11 14.24
CA TYR A 169 9.45 -4.91 15.41
C TYR A 169 10.88 -5.43 15.34
N HIS A 170 11.49 -5.41 14.16
CA HIS A 170 12.82 -5.93 13.92
C HIS A 170 13.74 -4.85 13.34
N VAL A 171 14.94 -4.78 13.90
CA VAL A 171 16.02 -3.91 13.41
C VAL A 171 17.16 -4.79 12.93
N PHE A 172 17.56 -4.64 11.68
CA PHE A 172 18.62 -5.45 11.09
C PHE A 172 20.01 -4.84 11.37
N VAL A 173 20.93 -5.65 11.87
CA VAL A 173 22.31 -5.23 12.12
C VAL A 173 23.15 -5.56 10.89
N VAL A 174 23.75 -4.53 10.30
CA VAL A 174 24.50 -4.64 9.03
C VAL A 174 25.96 -4.23 9.17
N ARG A 175 26.80 -4.81 8.31
CA ARG A 175 28.17 -4.33 8.04
C ARG A 175 28.33 -4.20 6.53
N GLY A 176 28.48 -2.97 6.03
CA GLY A 176 28.40 -2.72 4.59
C GLY A 176 27.02 -3.12 4.04
N ARG A 177 26.99 -4.01 3.04
CA ARG A 177 25.77 -4.55 2.42
C ARG A 177 25.33 -5.91 2.97
N THR A 178 25.97 -6.39 4.04
CA THR A 178 25.74 -7.74 4.58
C THR A 178 25.01 -7.68 5.92
N ALA A 179 23.87 -8.36 6.03
CA ALA A 179 23.18 -8.56 7.30
C ALA A 179 23.99 -9.52 8.20
N HIS A 180 24.20 -9.14 9.46
CA HIS A 180 24.96 -9.90 10.45
C HIS A 180 24.09 -10.40 11.60
N GLY A 181 22.86 -9.87 11.74
CA GLY A 181 21.92 -10.30 12.76
C GLY A 181 20.68 -9.42 12.76
N ARG A 182 19.76 -9.70 13.69
CA ARG A 182 18.55 -8.91 13.91
C ARG A 182 18.35 -8.68 15.40
N CYS A 183 17.89 -7.48 15.75
CA CYS A 183 17.43 -7.13 17.09
C CYS A 183 15.90 -7.03 17.06
N HIS A 184 15.25 -7.36 18.17
CA HIS A 184 13.81 -7.23 18.32
C HIS A 184 13.50 -6.08 19.28
N ARG A 185 12.65 -5.15 18.85
CA ARG A 185 12.13 -4.07 19.68
C ARG A 185 11.10 -4.67 20.65
N ARG A 186 11.53 -4.93 21.89
CA ARG A 186 10.59 -5.32 22.96
C ARG A 186 9.92 -4.08 23.54
N SER A 187 8.61 -4.01 23.42
CA SER A 187 7.76 -3.07 24.15
C SER A 187 7.74 -3.45 25.63
N GLY A 188 8.73 -2.95 26.40
CA GLY A 188 8.77 -3.04 27.87
C GLY A 188 8.70 -4.46 28.47
N GLY A 189 9.85 -5.02 28.88
CA GLY A 189 9.89 -6.12 29.84
C GLY A 189 10.71 -7.35 29.44
N ASN A 190 11.80 -7.53 30.18
CA ASN A 190 12.64 -8.72 30.33
C ASN A 190 13.41 -9.23 29.10
N ARG A 191 14.73 -9.40 29.26
CA ARG A 191 15.66 -9.88 28.23
C ARG A 191 15.58 -11.41 28.15
N GLN A 192 15.20 -11.92 27.00
CA GLN A 192 15.63 -13.25 26.56
C GLN A 192 16.17 -13.10 25.14
N TYR A 193 17.48 -13.28 25.00
CA TYR A 193 18.11 -13.53 23.72
C TYR A 193 17.66 -14.93 23.29
N LEU A 194 16.97 -15.03 22.15
CA LEU A 194 16.81 -16.30 21.46
C LEU A 194 18.10 -16.58 20.67
N PRO A 195 18.56 -17.85 20.62
CA PRO A 195 19.84 -18.25 20.05
C PRO A 195 19.96 -17.97 18.55
#